data_AF-X1RLT8-F1
#
_entry.id   AF-X1RLT8-F1
#
_cell.length_a   1.000
_cell.length_b   1.000
_cell.length_c   1.000
_cell.angle_alpha   90.00
_cell.angle_beta   90.00
_cell.angle_gamma   90.00
#
_symmetry.space_group_name_H-M   'P 1'
#
loop_
_entity.id
_entity.type
_entity.pdbx_description
1 polymer ?
#
loop_
_entity_poly.entity_id
_entity_poly.type
_entity_poly.pdbx_seq_one_letter_code
_entity_poly.pdbx_strand_id
1 'polypeptide(L)'
;FGMSPLSLQSAQVTQELKEELTPEELKFVERSIMAKDLKSYYGEGYSCAESLLMVSLKFLRKPEELVWLASGFGGGLYHKDLCGFLTSGVMAIGLSSGMLKKERIEAKEHCKQTVKQYWKWWTSMAPLHCSEIRKEDTSRKVCRRLGQLASVKIEELIKPAKTVT
;
A
#
# COMPACT_ATOMS: atom_id res chain seq x y z
N PHE A 1 -17.52 40.03 5.81
CA PHE A 1 -18.12 38.79 6.31
C PHE A 1 -18.24 37.81 5.16
N GLY A 2 -17.48 36.72 5.19
CA GLY A 2 -17.51 35.71 4.14
C GLY A 2 -16.36 34.72 4.34
N MET A 3 -16.48 33.90 5.39
CA MET A 3 -15.55 32.79 5.61
C MET A 3 -15.64 31.85 4.40
N SER A 4 -14.49 31.58 3.78
CA SER A 4 -14.33 30.59 2.72
C SER A 4 -14.70 29.21 3.25
N PRO A 5 -15.32 28.31 2.46
CA PRO A 5 -15.69 26.96 2.90
C PRO A 5 -14.45 26.04 2.94
N LEU A 6 -13.48 26.40 3.78
CA LEU A 6 -12.38 25.56 4.25
C LEU A 6 -12.73 25.00 5.63
N SER A 7 -13.84 24.26 5.73
CA SER A 7 -14.16 23.53 6.95
C SER A 7 -15.25 22.48 6.73
N LEU A 8 -15.03 21.54 5.82
CA LEU A 8 -15.74 20.25 5.84
C LEU A 8 -14.83 19.21 6.46
N GLN A 9 -14.74 19.31 7.79
CA GLN A 9 -14.63 18.21 8.76
C GLN A 9 -13.99 16.91 8.25
N SER A 10 -12.66 16.83 8.33
CA SER A 10 -12.00 15.57 8.63
C SER A 10 -12.24 15.27 10.11
N ALA A 11 -13.42 14.78 10.44
CA ALA A 11 -13.63 14.05 11.69
C ALA A 11 -12.92 12.69 11.59
N GLN A 12 -11.60 12.71 11.44
CA GLN A 12 -10.77 11.53 11.67
C GLN A 12 -10.59 11.45 13.17
N VAL A 13 -11.45 10.61 13.76
CA VAL A 13 -11.24 10.00 15.07
C VAL A 13 -9.74 9.72 15.19
N THR A 14 -9.07 10.37 16.15
CA THR A 14 -7.70 10.05 16.56
C THR A 14 -7.71 8.70 17.24
N GLN A 15 -7.95 7.65 16.45
CA GLN A 15 -7.75 6.28 16.88
C GLN A 15 -6.24 6.06 16.88
N GLU A 16 -5.71 5.80 18.06
CA GLU A 16 -4.31 5.44 18.23
C GLU A 16 -3.98 4.23 17.34
N LEU A 17 -3.03 4.41 16.42
CA LEU A 17 -2.69 3.37 15.46
C LEU A 17 -1.91 2.27 16.18
N LYS A 18 -2.40 1.04 16.06
CA LYS A 18 -1.70 -0.13 16.60
C LYS A 18 -0.34 -0.28 15.93
N GLU A 19 0.70 -0.43 16.74
CA GLU A 19 2.07 -0.64 16.28
C GLU A 19 2.40 -2.10 15.94
N GLU A 20 1.75 -3.05 16.62
CA GLU A 20 2.03 -4.48 16.50
C GLU A 20 0.83 -5.24 15.90
N LEU A 21 1.12 -6.32 15.18
CA LEU A 21 0.10 -7.18 14.59
C LEU A 21 -0.77 -7.82 15.69
N THR A 22 -2.08 -7.90 15.47
CA THR A 22 -2.93 -8.78 16.29
C THR A 22 -2.65 -10.25 15.97
N PRO A 23 -3.04 -11.21 16.84
CA PRO A 23 -2.91 -12.64 16.54
C PRO A 23 -3.61 -13.07 15.23
N GLU A 24 -4.72 -12.42 14.89
CA GLU A 24 -5.45 -12.64 13.64
C GLU A 24 -4.68 -12.10 12.44
N GLU A 25 -4.16 -10.87 12.56
CA GLU A 25 -3.32 -10.24 11.53
C GLU A 25 -2.06 -11.06 11.24
N LEU A 26 -1.42 -11.58 12.29
CA LEU A 26 -0.24 -12.42 12.19
C LEU A 26 -0.51 -13.67 11.35
N LYS A 27 -1.65 -14.35 11.54
CA LYS A 27 -2.03 -15.52 10.73
C LYS A 27 -2.13 -15.19 9.24
N PHE A 28 -2.60 -14.00 8.88
CA PHE A 28 -2.66 -13.57 7.48
C PHE A 28 -1.26 -13.25 6.93
N VAL A 29 -0.45 -12.54 7.70
CA VAL A 29 0.94 -12.20 7.33
C VAL A 29 1.78 -13.46 7.12
N GLU A 30 1.66 -14.46 8.00
CA GLU A 30 2.38 -15.73 7.88
C GLU A 30 2.00 -16.54 6.64
N ARG A 31 0.81 -16.32 6.06
CA ARG A 31 0.34 -16.98 4.85
C ARG A 31 0.73 -16.24 3.56
N SER A 32 0.92 -14.93 3.64
CA SER A 32 1.27 -14.09 2.49
C SER A 32 2.77 -14.20 2.15
N ILE A 33 3.06 -14.46 0.88
CA ILE A 33 4.44 -14.48 0.37
C ILE A 33 5.00 -13.06 0.37
N MET A 34 4.22 -12.08 -0.11
CA MET A 34 4.64 -10.68 -0.17
C MET A 34 4.92 -10.12 1.23
N ALA A 35 4.05 -10.37 2.20
CA ALA A 35 4.21 -9.85 3.56
C ALA A 35 5.44 -10.45 4.28
N LYS A 36 5.74 -11.73 4.02
CA LYS A 36 6.95 -12.38 4.55
C LYS A 36 8.24 -11.82 3.94
N ASP A 37 8.21 -11.46 2.66
CA ASP A 37 9.38 -10.92 1.96
C ASP A 37 9.60 -9.42 2.20
N LEU A 38 8.57 -8.68 2.62
CA LEU A 38 8.66 -7.23 2.86
C LEU A 38 9.79 -6.86 3.83
N LYS A 39 10.04 -7.69 4.84
CA LYS A 39 11.09 -7.46 5.85
C LYS A 39 12.51 -7.47 5.27
N SER A 40 12.71 -8.08 4.10
CA SER A 40 13.99 -8.09 3.39
C SER A 40 14.34 -6.72 2.80
N TYR A 41 13.36 -5.80 2.74
CA TYR A 41 13.50 -4.49 2.10
C TYR A 41 13.16 -3.36 3.08
N TYR A 42 12.02 -3.44 3.78
CA TYR A 42 11.58 -2.37 4.67
C TYR A 42 12.45 -2.31 5.94
N GLY A 43 13.26 -1.25 6.04
CA GLY A 43 14.26 -1.09 7.10
C GLY A 43 15.69 -1.36 6.63
N GLU A 44 15.85 -1.93 5.43
CA GLU A 44 17.13 -2.34 4.83
C GLU A 44 17.57 -1.39 3.70
N GLY A 45 17.28 -0.10 3.84
CA GLY A 45 17.65 0.94 2.86
C GLY A 45 16.57 1.29 1.83
N TYR A 46 15.49 0.53 1.74
CA TYR A 46 14.33 0.85 0.88
C TYR A 46 13.30 1.70 1.63
N SER A 47 12.70 2.67 0.94
CA SER A 47 11.55 3.41 1.45
C SER A 47 10.31 2.52 1.55
N CYS A 48 9.25 2.99 2.24
CA CYS A 48 7.98 2.27 2.32
C CYS A 48 7.37 1.97 0.95
N ALA A 49 7.41 2.92 0.02
CA ALA A 49 6.87 2.74 -1.33
C ALA A 49 7.69 1.72 -2.12
N GLU A 50 9.02 1.84 -2.10
CA GLU A 50 9.92 0.91 -2.79
C GLU A 50 9.81 -0.51 -2.21
N SER A 51 9.72 -0.66 -0.89
CA SER A 51 9.63 -1.96 -0.23
C SER A 51 8.40 -2.76 -0.71
N LEU A 52 7.23 -2.12 -0.74
CA LEU A 52 6.00 -2.78 -1.20
C LEU A 52 6.01 -3.00 -2.72
N LEU A 53 6.56 -2.07 -3.50
CA LEU A 53 6.64 -2.24 -4.94
C LEU A 53 7.57 -3.40 -5.28
N MET A 54 8.71 -3.53 -4.59
CA MET A 54 9.68 -4.60 -4.77
C MET A 54 9.05 -5.98 -4.57
N VAL A 55 8.38 -6.22 -3.44
CA VAL A 55 7.70 -7.51 -3.22
C VAL A 55 6.56 -7.75 -4.21
N SER A 56 5.91 -6.69 -4.70
CA SER A 56 4.87 -6.80 -5.75
C SER A 56 5.47 -7.18 -7.11
N LEU A 57 6.61 -6.59 -7.49
CA LEU A 57 7.33 -6.92 -8.72
C LEU A 57 7.76 -8.39 -8.72
N LYS A 58 8.35 -8.85 -7.61
CA LYS A 58 8.73 -10.27 -7.44
C LYS A 58 7.53 -11.19 -7.54
N PHE A 59 6.43 -10.85 -6.87
CA PHE A 59 5.19 -11.63 -6.91
C PHE A 59 4.60 -11.72 -8.33
N LEU A 60 4.63 -10.62 -9.08
CA LEU A 60 4.16 -10.55 -10.47
C LEU A 60 5.19 -11.01 -11.51
N ARG A 61 6.38 -11.45 -11.07
CA ARG A 61 7.52 -11.84 -11.92
C ARG A 61 7.90 -10.74 -12.92
N LYS A 62 8.15 -9.54 -12.41
CA LYS A 62 8.57 -8.36 -13.17
C LYS A 62 9.99 -7.94 -12.81
N PRO A 63 10.70 -7.24 -13.72
CA PRO A 63 12.04 -6.76 -13.45
C PRO A 63 12.09 -5.91 -12.18
N GLU A 64 13.05 -6.21 -11.31
CA GLU A 64 13.19 -5.56 -10.00
C GLU A 64 13.62 -4.08 -10.16
N GLU A 65 14.25 -3.72 -11.28
CA GLU A 65 14.66 -2.35 -11.62
C GLU A 65 13.46 -1.39 -11.71
N LEU A 66 12.25 -1.90 -11.93
CA LEU A 66 11.04 -1.09 -11.91
C LEU A 66 10.76 -0.49 -10.51
N VAL A 67 11.45 -0.95 -9.46
CA VAL A 67 11.33 -0.37 -8.11
C VAL A 67 11.68 1.12 -8.10
N TRP A 68 12.54 1.59 -9.01
CA TRP A 68 12.91 3.01 -9.13
C TRP A 68 11.71 3.93 -9.41
N LEU A 69 10.61 3.39 -9.96
CA LEU A 69 9.36 4.14 -10.13
C LEU A 69 8.76 4.61 -8.79
N ALA A 70 9.09 3.93 -7.68
CA ALA A 70 8.63 4.26 -6.34
C ALA A 70 9.59 5.14 -5.53
N SER A 71 10.82 5.40 -5.99
CA SER A 71 11.83 6.14 -5.22
C SER A 71 11.39 7.56 -4.84
N GLY A 72 10.56 8.20 -5.68
CA GLY A 72 9.96 9.52 -5.41
C GLY A 72 8.88 9.55 -4.31
N PHE A 73 8.42 8.40 -3.81
CA PHE A 73 7.23 8.29 -2.96
C PHE A 73 7.56 8.04 -1.48
N GLY A 74 8.84 7.92 -1.13
CA GLY A 74 9.29 7.77 0.25
C GLY A 74 8.85 8.92 1.16
N GLY A 75 8.53 8.62 2.42
CA GLY A 75 8.20 9.63 3.42
C GLY A 75 6.95 10.47 3.13
N GLY A 76 6.04 9.99 2.28
CA GLY A 76 4.88 10.75 1.83
C GLY A 76 5.27 11.76 0.75
N LEU A 77 5.85 11.26 -0.35
CA LEU A 77 6.40 12.08 -1.43
C LEU A 77 7.44 13.12 -0.96
N TYR A 78 8.20 12.82 0.10
CA TYR A 78 9.09 13.76 0.80
C TYR A 78 8.42 14.99 1.43
N HIS A 79 7.08 15.05 1.44
CA HIS A 79 6.30 16.16 1.98
C HIS A 79 5.37 15.73 3.12
N LYS A 80 5.56 14.51 3.65
CA LYS A 80 4.65 13.90 4.65
C LYS A 80 3.21 13.75 4.18
N ASP A 81 3.00 13.76 2.86
CA ASP A 81 1.72 13.57 2.19
C ASP A 81 1.38 12.07 2.09
N LEU A 82 0.65 11.61 1.07
CA LEU A 82 0.12 10.25 0.94
C LEU A 82 1.14 9.14 1.25
N CYS A 83 0.75 8.21 2.12
CA CYS A 83 1.59 7.12 2.58
C CYS A 83 2.18 6.30 1.42
N GLY A 84 3.46 5.94 1.52
CA GLY A 84 4.16 5.15 0.50
C GLY A 84 3.56 3.76 0.27
N PHE A 85 3.04 3.09 1.32
CA PHE A 85 2.35 1.81 1.16
C PHE A 85 0.98 1.96 0.46
N LEU A 86 0.31 3.10 0.63
CA LEU A 86 -0.92 3.39 -0.10
C LEU A 86 -0.62 3.62 -1.60
N THR A 87 0.32 4.51 -1.91
CA THR A 87 0.65 4.86 -3.30
C THR A 87 1.27 3.69 -4.06
N SER A 88 2.18 2.94 -3.43
CA SER A 88 2.78 1.74 -4.02
C SER A 88 1.77 0.62 -4.28
N GLY A 89 0.77 0.45 -3.42
CA GLY A 89 -0.33 -0.48 -3.68
C GLY A 89 -1.13 -0.12 -4.94
N VAL A 90 -1.37 1.18 -5.18
CA VAL A 90 -1.98 1.66 -6.42
C VAL A 90 -1.11 1.36 -7.65
N MET A 91 0.22 1.54 -7.54
CA MET A 91 1.15 1.16 -8.61
C MET A 91 1.09 -0.33 -8.93
N ALA A 92 1.11 -1.19 -7.91
CA ALA A 92 1.06 -2.64 -8.06
C ALA A 92 -0.25 -3.10 -8.73
N ILE A 93 -1.38 -2.50 -8.36
CA ILE A 93 -2.68 -2.76 -8.99
C ILE A 93 -2.68 -2.32 -10.46
N GLY A 94 -2.13 -1.14 -10.75
CA GLY A 94 -1.99 -0.65 -12.13
C GLY A 94 -1.17 -1.59 -13.00
N LEU A 95 -0.02 -2.03 -12.49
CA LEU A 95 0.86 -2.99 -13.17
C LEU A 95 0.15 -4.33 -13.42
N SER A 96 -0.48 -4.90 -12.39
CA SER A 96 -1.24 -6.15 -12.49
C SER A 96 -2.37 -6.05 -13.51
N SER A 97 -3.11 -4.94 -13.51
CA SER A 97 -4.21 -4.72 -14.46
C SER A 97 -3.71 -4.65 -15.90
N GLY A 98 -2.53 -4.07 -16.13
CA GLY A 98 -1.88 -4.04 -17.44
C GLY A 98 -1.41 -5.42 -17.94
N MET A 99 -1.38 -6.44 -17.07
CA MET A 99 -1.03 -7.82 -17.43
C MET A 99 -2.24 -8.68 -17.83
N LEU A 100 -3.46 -8.16 -17.69
CA LEU A 100 -4.67 -8.89 -18.04
C LEU A 100 -4.76 -9.08 -19.55
N LYS A 101 -5.18 -10.28 -20.00
CA LYS A 101 -5.51 -10.56 -21.40
C LYS A 101 -6.88 -9.96 -21.75
N LYS A 102 -6.98 -8.63 -21.71
CA LYS A 102 -8.19 -7.85 -21.90
C LYS A 102 -7.89 -6.58 -22.70
N GLU A 103 -8.91 -6.03 -23.33
CA GLU A 103 -8.82 -4.72 -23.98
C GLU A 103 -8.46 -3.62 -22.98
N ARG A 104 -7.77 -2.57 -23.45
CA ARG A 104 -7.27 -1.50 -22.58
C ARG A 104 -8.37 -0.84 -21.74
N ILE A 105 -9.56 -0.68 -22.30
CA ILE A 105 -10.72 -0.09 -21.61
C ILE A 105 -11.17 -0.99 -20.46
N GLU A 106 -11.28 -2.30 -20.70
CA GLU A 106 -11.66 -3.27 -19.67
C GLU A 106 -10.60 -3.38 -18.57
N ALA A 107 -9.32 -3.46 -18.94
CA ALA A 107 -8.21 -3.50 -18.00
C ALA A 107 -8.16 -2.23 -17.12
N LYS A 108 -8.44 -1.06 -17.70
CA LYS A 108 -8.51 0.21 -16.97
C LYS A 108 -9.70 0.25 -16.01
N GLU A 109 -10.86 -0.27 -16.41
CA GLU A 109 -12.01 -0.35 -15.51
C GLU A 109 -11.76 -1.35 -14.37
N HIS A 110 -11.12 -2.49 -14.65
CA HIS A 110 -10.68 -3.42 -13.60
C HIS A 110 -9.72 -2.72 -12.61
N CYS A 111 -8.69 -2.04 -13.11
CA CYS A 111 -7.75 -1.26 -12.30
C CYS A 111 -8.47 -0.29 -11.36
N LYS A 112 -9.40 0.51 -11.91
CA LYS A 112 -10.18 1.49 -11.16
C LYS A 112 -10.99 0.84 -10.04
N GLN A 113 -11.64 -0.29 -10.29
CA GLN A 113 -12.43 -0.98 -9.27
C GLN A 113 -11.53 -1.59 -8.18
N THR A 114 -10.40 -2.19 -8.56
CA THR A 114 -9.44 -2.76 -7.62
C THR A 114 -8.78 -1.68 -6.76
N VAL A 115 -8.44 -0.52 -7.33
CA VAL A 115 -7.95 0.65 -6.57
C VAL A 115 -9.00 1.14 -5.58
N LYS A 116 -10.28 1.22 -5.95
CA LYS A 116 -11.36 1.60 -5.02
C LYS A 116 -11.47 0.61 -3.84
N GLN A 117 -11.31 -0.68 -4.09
CA GLN A 117 -11.31 -1.70 -3.04
C GLN A 117 -10.12 -1.53 -2.10
N TYR A 118 -8.92 -1.32 -2.63
CA TYR A 118 -7.73 -1.09 -1.83
C TYR A 118 -7.83 0.21 -1.01
N TRP A 119 -8.32 1.29 -1.61
CA TRP A 119 -8.55 2.56 -0.94
C TRP A 119 -9.53 2.42 0.22
N LYS A 120 -10.68 1.78 -0.01
CA LYS A 120 -11.68 1.53 1.03
C LYS A 120 -11.09 0.73 2.19
N TRP A 121 -10.34 -0.33 1.88
CA TRP A 121 -9.64 -1.12 2.89
C TRP A 121 -8.64 -0.28 3.68
N TRP A 122 -7.78 0.50 3.02
CA TRP A 122 -6.79 1.35 3.67
C TRP A 122 -7.44 2.35 4.63
N THR A 123 -8.44 3.09 4.14
CA THR A 123 -9.14 4.11 4.96
C THR A 123 -9.91 3.54 6.14
N SER A 124 -10.17 2.23 6.16
CA SER A 124 -10.80 1.57 7.31
C SER A 124 -9.84 1.32 8.48
N MET A 125 -8.52 1.46 8.26
CA MET A 125 -7.49 1.08 9.24
C MET A 125 -6.35 2.08 9.41
N ALA A 126 -6.17 3.02 8.49
CA ALA A 126 -5.10 4.02 8.56
C ALA A 126 -5.51 5.34 7.87
N PRO A 127 -5.00 6.49 8.37
CA PRO A 127 -5.05 7.77 7.66
C PRO A 127 -4.35 7.73 6.30
N LEU A 128 -4.60 8.74 5.47
CA LEU A 128 -3.99 8.82 4.13
C LEU A 128 -2.56 9.37 4.20
N HIS A 129 -2.34 10.44 4.97
CA HIS A 129 -1.08 11.16 4.98
C HIS A 129 -0.06 10.52 5.92
N CYS A 130 1.19 10.54 5.50
CA CYS A 130 2.32 9.99 6.25
C CYS A 130 2.55 10.78 7.56
N SER A 131 2.26 12.08 7.59
CA SER A 131 2.27 12.90 8.81
C SER A 131 1.32 12.37 9.90
N GLU A 132 0.17 11.84 9.51
CA GLU A 132 -0.84 11.32 10.43
C GLU A 132 -0.48 9.91 10.95
N ILE A 133 0.26 9.14 10.15
CA ILE A 133 0.72 7.78 10.51
C ILE A 133 2.01 7.80 11.31
N ARG A 134 2.98 8.62 10.88
CA ARG A 134 4.33 8.70 11.43
C ARG A 134 4.62 10.12 11.89
N LYS A 135 4.12 10.44 13.09
CA LYS A 135 4.46 11.67 13.81
C LYS A 135 5.93 11.61 14.25
N GLU A 136 6.48 12.76 14.63
CA GLU A 136 7.92 12.90 14.96
C GLU A 136 8.38 11.98 16.10
N ASP A 137 7.46 11.62 17.00
CA ASP A 137 7.67 10.75 18.16
C ASP A 137 7.24 9.30 17.95
N THR A 138 6.70 8.93 16.78
CA THR A 138 6.15 7.59 16.55
C THR A 138 7.21 6.60 16.05
N SER A 139 7.15 5.37 16.58
CA SER A 139 8.03 4.28 16.16
C SER A 139 7.84 3.91 14.69
N ARG A 140 8.89 3.35 14.06
CA ARG A 140 8.76 2.71 12.73
C ARG A 140 7.88 1.45 12.74
N LYS A 141 7.51 0.95 13.93
CA LYS A 141 6.66 -0.23 14.12
C LYS A 141 5.28 -0.08 13.46
N VAL A 142 4.62 1.07 13.60
CA VAL A 142 3.33 1.33 12.92
C VAL A 142 3.44 1.17 11.41
N CYS A 143 4.50 1.73 10.80
CA CYS A 143 4.76 1.58 9.38
C CYS A 143 5.06 0.12 9.01
N ARG A 144 5.82 -0.60 9.83
CA ARG A 144 6.11 -2.03 9.61
C ARG A 144 4.83 -2.85 9.57
N ARG A 145 3.96 -2.70 10.56
CA ARG A 145 2.66 -3.39 10.62
C ARG A 145 1.80 -3.04 9.41
N LEU A 146 1.63 -1.75 9.11
CA LEU A 146 0.84 -1.31 7.95
C LEU A 146 1.41 -1.83 6.63
N GLY A 147 2.73 -1.86 6.48
CA GLY A 147 3.38 -2.43 5.31
C GLY A 147 3.11 -3.92 5.13
N GLN A 148 3.16 -4.69 6.23
CA GLN A 148 2.83 -6.12 6.20
C GLN A 148 1.37 -6.36 5.80
N LEU A 149 0.45 -5.60 6.39
CA LEU A 149 -0.98 -5.69 6.08
C LEU A 149 -1.28 -5.24 4.64
N ALA A 150 -0.61 -4.19 4.15
CA ALA A 150 -0.71 -3.75 2.77
C ALA A 150 -0.19 -4.82 1.80
N SER A 151 0.90 -5.50 2.15
CA SER A 151 1.44 -6.61 1.35
C SER A 151 0.46 -7.77 1.26
N VAL A 152 -0.19 -8.15 2.37
CA VAL A 152 -1.26 -9.16 2.37
C VAL A 152 -2.40 -8.73 1.44
N LYS A 153 -2.88 -7.49 1.59
CA LYS A 153 -4.05 -7.03 0.83
C LYS A 153 -3.75 -6.90 -0.66
N ILE A 154 -2.59 -6.39 -1.02
CA ILE A 154 -2.18 -6.29 -2.42
C ILE A 154 -2.00 -7.68 -3.02
N GLU A 155 -1.36 -8.62 -2.31
CA GLU A 155 -1.24 -10.01 -2.78
C GLU A 155 -2.61 -10.63 -3.10
N GLU A 156 -3.62 -10.41 -2.25
CA GLU A 156 -5.00 -10.86 -2.48
C GLU A 156 -5.58 -10.24 -3.76
N LEU A 157 -5.43 -8.92 -3.94
CA LEU A 157 -6.03 -8.16 -5.03
C LEU A 157 -5.36 -8.39 -6.39
N ILE A 158 -4.05 -8.67 -6.41
CA ILE A 158 -3.27 -8.82 -7.65
C ILE A 158 -2.94 -10.27 -7.97
N LYS A 159 -3.43 -11.23 -7.17
CA LYS A 159 -3.17 -12.65 -7.36
C LYS A 159 -3.50 -13.08 -8.79
N PRO A 160 -2.54 -13.66 -9.52
CA PRO A 160 -2.83 -14.23 -10.84
C PRO A 160 -3.93 -15.29 -10.68
N ALA A 161 -4.96 -15.23 -11.53
CA ALA A 161 -5.91 -16.33 -11.63
C ALA A 161 -5.12 -17.61 -11.91
N LYS A 162 -5.36 -18.67 -11.13
CA LYS A 162 -4.73 -19.98 -11.39
C LYS A 162 -4.96 -20.29 -12.86
N THR A 163 -3.89 -20.40 -13.63
CA THR A 163 -3.96 -20.89 -15.00
C THR A 163 -4.44 -22.32 -14.86
N VAL A 164 -5.70 -22.57 -15.21
CA VAL A 164 -6.17 -23.94 -15.44
C VAL A 164 -5.36 -24.41 -16.65
N THR A 165 -4.30 -25.15 -16.39
CA THR A 165 -3.59 -25.96 -17.38
C THR A 165 -4.45 -27.14 -17.77
#